data_AF-A0A1R3HJW1-F1
#
_entry.id   AF-A0A1R3HJW1-F1
#
_cell.length_a   1.000
_cell.length_b   1.000
_cell.length_c   1.000
_cell.angle_alpha   90.00
_cell.angle_beta   90.00
_cell.angle_gamma   90.00
#
_symmetry.space_group_name_H-M   'P 1'
#
loop_
_entity.id
_entity.type
_entity.pdbx_description
1 polymer ?
#
loop_
_entity_poly.entity_id
_entity_poly.type
_entity_poly.pdbx_seq_one_letter_code
_entity_poly.pdbx_strand_id
1 'polypeptide(L)'
;MEVASFFTLCFFIFILPFIIKSIVEKHTSPRNFPVPPSPPALPIIGHLHLLKEPLHRRLHQLSQKYGPILYLKFGSRKVLIVSSASGAEECFTKDDIIFANRPQLLAGKHLNYNNATIGFSPYGDYWRNLRRLTTLELFSTARLNMFASIRQDEVQLLLKELFLASSRKSTKVEVTSKLIELAFNMMLRMIAGKRYYGKDVMDKEAEQFRDIIREFVEIHGSTNLNDFLPMLQWVDFLGVEKRMKRIMKKLDKFLQSLLEELRRIGEDSNIIRGRKPTLIDVILSLHQTEPEFYTDETIKALILCFEWNRIGNEEIDMKEGTGLTMPKAEPLVALCNPRPDMINLLSTL
;
A
#
# COMPACT_ATOMS: atom_id res chain seq x y z
N MET A 1 -2.98 15.39 49.08
CA MET A 1 -4.19 14.57 48.84
C MET A 1 -5.13 15.22 47.83
N GLU A 2 -5.30 16.54 47.83
CA GLU A 2 -6.26 17.24 46.96
C GLU A 2 -5.97 17.12 45.45
N VAL A 3 -4.69 17.15 45.05
CA VAL A 3 -4.31 17.05 43.63
C VAL A 3 -4.62 15.65 43.06
N ALA A 4 -4.37 14.59 43.83
CA ALA A 4 -4.68 13.22 43.43
C ALA A 4 -6.20 13.01 43.31
N SER A 5 -6.97 13.52 44.29
CA SER A 5 -8.43 13.49 44.28
C SER A 5 -9.02 14.22 43.07
N PHE A 6 -8.44 15.36 42.70
CA PHE A 6 -8.85 16.13 41.51
C PHE A 6 -8.61 15.34 40.22
N PHE A 7 -7.44 14.72 40.05
CA PHE A 7 -7.17 13.89 38.87
C PHE A 7 -8.07 12.66 38.78
N THR A 8 -8.36 11.99 39.90
CA THR A 8 -9.35 10.89 39.91
C THR A 8 -10.75 11.36 39.57
N LEU A 9 -11.18 12.53 40.05
CA LEU A 9 -12.49 13.09 39.74
C LEU A 9 -12.60 13.44 38.25
N CYS A 10 -11.58 14.10 37.68
CA CYS A 10 -11.51 14.37 36.25
C CYS A 10 -11.54 13.08 35.41
N PHE A 11 -10.84 12.03 35.86
CA PHE A 11 -10.85 10.72 35.20
C PHE A 11 -12.24 10.09 35.17
N PHE A 12 -12.95 10.07 36.30
CA PHE A 12 -14.32 9.57 36.36
C PHE A 12 -15.30 10.43 35.54
N ILE A 13 -15.18 11.76 35.57
CA ILE A 13 -16.02 12.65 34.76
C ILE A 13 -15.80 12.40 33.26
N PHE A 14 -14.59 12.05 32.83
CA PHE A 14 -14.30 11.76 31.43
C PHE A 14 -14.76 10.36 31.00
N ILE A 15 -14.65 9.37 31.90
CA ILE A 15 -14.98 7.95 31.62
C ILE A 15 -16.46 7.65 31.78
N LEU A 16 -17.16 8.24 32.76
CA LEU A 16 -18.56 7.98 33.08
C LEU A 16 -19.51 8.20 31.89
N PRO A 17 -19.47 9.31 31.12
CA PRO A 17 -20.34 9.47 29.95
C PRO A 17 -20.05 8.42 28.87
N PHE A 18 -18.82 7.92 28.77
CA PHE A 18 -18.44 6.84 27.85
C PHE A 18 -19.00 5.48 28.29
N ILE A 19 -18.98 5.20 29.60
CA ILE A 19 -19.60 4.01 30.19
C ILE A 19 -21.12 4.06 29.98
N ILE A 20 -21.75 5.20 30.28
CA ILE A 20 -23.19 5.40 30.10
C ILE A 20 -23.58 5.23 28.63
N LYS A 21 -22.84 5.85 27.68
CA LYS A 21 -23.08 5.67 26.24
C LYS A 21 -22.94 4.20 25.81
N SER A 22 -21.95 3.48 26.34
CA SER A 22 -21.76 2.06 26.04
C SER A 22 -22.90 1.19 26.57
N ILE A 23 -23.46 1.52 27.75
CA ILE A 23 -24.63 0.85 28.32
C ILE A 23 -25.88 1.18 27.49
N VAL A 24 -26.08 2.46 27.13
CA VAL A 24 -27.21 2.90 26.32
C VAL A 24 -27.18 2.26 24.93
N GLU A 25 -26.04 2.24 24.22
CA GLU A 25 -25.89 1.55 22.92
C GLU A 25 -26.22 0.05 23.01
N LYS A 26 -25.92 -0.60 24.14
CA LYS A 26 -26.27 -2.00 24.39
C LYS A 26 -27.77 -2.21 24.58
N HIS A 27 -28.48 -1.18 25.07
CA HIS A 27 -29.92 -1.20 25.33
C HIS A 27 -30.78 -0.63 24.19
N THR A 28 -30.23 0.22 23.31
CA THR A 28 -30.97 0.87 22.21
C THR A 28 -30.77 0.24 20.83
N SER A 29 -29.91 -0.78 20.69
CA SER A 29 -29.79 -1.49 19.41
C SER A 29 -31.09 -2.24 19.09
N PRO A 30 -31.74 -2.00 17.93
CA PRO A 30 -32.93 -2.74 17.52
C PRO A 30 -32.58 -4.24 17.43
N ARG A 31 -33.22 -5.08 18.24
CA ARG A 31 -32.97 -6.52 18.37
C ARG A 31 -33.57 -7.38 17.25
N ASN A 32 -33.69 -6.87 16.02
CA ASN A 32 -34.45 -7.57 14.97
C ASN A 32 -33.62 -8.14 13.82
N PHE A 33 -32.30 -8.02 13.84
CA PHE A 33 -31.43 -8.68 12.87
C PHE A 33 -30.48 -9.65 13.58
N PRO A 34 -30.34 -10.90 13.11
CA PRO A 34 -29.35 -11.82 13.64
C PRO A 34 -27.96 -11.22 13.39
N VAL A 35 -27.33 -10.72 14.45
CA VAL A 35 -25.95 -10.22 14.39
C VAL A 35 -25.05 -11.45 14.31
N PRO A 36 -24.03 -11.44 13.43
CA PRO A 36 -23.04 -12.51 13.39
C PRO A 36 -22.40 -12.74 14.78
N PRO A 37 -21.92 -13.96 15.06
CA PRO A 37 -21.26 -14.26 16.32
C PRO A 37 -20.11 -13.28 16.60
N SER A 38 -19.99 -12.86 17.86
CA SER A 38 -18.98 -11.89 18.32
C SER A 38 -18.28 -12.44 19.56
N PRO A 39 -16.94 -12.41 19.61
CA PRO A 39 -16.22 -12.62 20.86
C PRO A 39 -16.57 -11.53 21.89
N PRO A 40 -16.17 -11.71 23.17
CA PRO A 40 -16.34 -10.67 24.19
C PRO A 40 -15.60 -9.38 23.84
N ALA A 41 -16.31 -8.24 23.93
CA ALA A 41 -15.77 -6.91 23.66
C ALA A 41 -15.49 -6.15 24.97
N LEU A 42 -14.41 -5.37 25.00
CA LEU A 42 -14.13 -4.44 26.10
C LEU A 42 -14.82 -3.08 25.85
N PRO A 43 -15.19 -2.33 26.91
CA PRO A 43 -15.67 -0.96 26.77
C PRO A 43 -14.68 -0.10 26.00
N ILE A 44 -15.18 0.87 25.22
CA ILE A 44 -14.40 1.86 24.46
C ILE A 44 -13.59 1.27 23.30
N ILE A 45 -12.65 0.36 23.58
CA ILE A 45 -11.73 -0.21 22.59
C ILE A 45 -12.31 -1.38 21.80
N GLY A 46 -13.42 -1.96 22.26
CA GLY A 46 -14.05 -3.12 21.64
C GLY A 46 -13.11 -4.32 21.61
N HIS A 47 -12.77 -4.79 20.42
CA HIS A 47 -11.98 -5.97 20.12
C HIS A 47 -10.53 -5.66 19.76
N LEU A 48 -10.08 -4.40 19.84
CA LEU A 48 -8.68 -4.03 19.54
C LEU A 48 -7.67 -4.86 20.36
N HIS A 49 -8.03 -5.24 21.59
CA HIS A 49 -7.21 -6.10 22.46
C HIS A 49 -6.98 -7.52 21.93
N LEU A 50 -7.78 -7.97 20.95
CA LEU A 50 -7.62 -9.26 20.28
C LEU A 50 -6.71 -9.20 19.05
N LEU A 51 -6.42 -7.99 18.54
CA LEU A 51 -5.65 -7.72 17.33
C LEU A 51 -4.15 -7.72 17.62
N LYS A 52 -3.63 -8.89 17.96
CA LYS A 52 -2.19 -9.11 18.09
C LYS A 52 -1.60 -9.46 16.72
N GLU A 53 -0.33 -9.12 16.52
CA GLU A 53 0.39 -9.54 15.32
C GLU A 53 0.75 -11.03 15.39
N PRO A 54 0.73 -11.76 14.25
CA PRO A 54 0.24 -11.34 12.93
C PRO A 54 -1.31 -11.32 12.86
N LEU A 55 -1.88 -10.19 12.44
CA LEU A 55 -3.33 -9.95 12.48
C LEU A 55 -4.16 -11.04 11.79
N HIS A 56 -3.81 -11.43 10.56
CA HIS A 56 -4.58 -12.39 9.77
C HIS A 56 -4.68 -13.77 10.45
N ARG A 57 -3.62 -14.23 11.15
CA ARG A 57 -3.66 -15.52 11.88
C ARG A 57 -4.55 -15.44 13.11
N ARG A 58 -4.54 -14.30 13.82
CA ARG A 58 -5.43 -14.07 14.96
C ARG A 58 -6.88 -14.04 14.53
N LEU A 59 -7.18 -13.38 13.40
CA LEU A 59 -8.52 -13.38 12.81
C LEU A 59 -8.95 -14.79 12.39
N HIS A 60 -8.05 -15.59 11.81
CA HIS A 60 -8.32 -16.98 11.47
C HIS A 60 -8.61 -17.86 12.70
N GLN A 61 -7.82 -17.73 13.77
CA GLN A 61 -8.07 -18.46 15.02
C GLN A 61 -9.42 -18.09 15.64
N LEU A 62 -9.82 -16.81 15.55
CA LEU A 62 -11.14 -16.38 15.98
C LEU A 62 -12.24 -17.00 15.11
N SER A 63 -12.06 -17.06 13.79
CA SER A 63 -13.08 -17.65 12.90
C SER A 63 -13.21 -19.15 13.07
N GLN A 64 -12.13 -19.87 13.38
CA GLN A 64 -12.20 -21.27 13.78
C GLN A 64 -13.02 -21.49 15.07
N LYS A 65 -12.98 -20.54 16.00
CA LYS A 65 -13.68 -20.67 17.29
C LYS A 65 -15.13 -20.20 17.26
N TYR A 66 -15.41 -19.10 16.58
CA TYR A 66 -16.72 -18.41 16.64
C TYR A 66 -17.52 -18.56 15.34
N GLY A 67 -16.92 -19.09 14.27
CA GLY A 67 -17.55 -19.29 12.97
C GLY A 67 -16.92 -18.44 11.85
N PRO A 68 -17.23 -18.76 10.58
CA PRO A 68 -16.59 -18.14 9.42
C PRO A 68 -17.02 -16.69 9.16
N ILE A 69 -18.10 -16.22 9.79
CA ILE A 69 -18.59 -14.84 9.68
C ILE A 69 -18.66 -14.26 11.09
N LEU A 70 -17.82 -13.27 11.39
CA LEU A 70 -17.70 -12.69 12.73
C LEU A 70 -17.95 -11.21 12.73
N TYR A 71 -18.68 -10.76 13.74
CA TYR A 71 -18.79 -9.34 14.04
C TYR A 71 -17.72 -8.94 15.06
N LEU A 72 -16.98 -7.89 14.73
CA LEU A 72 -15.99 -7.23 15.59
C LEU A 72 -16.28 -5.73 15.65
N LYS A 73 -15.65 -5.08 16.63
CA LYS A 73 -15.75 -3.65 16.91
C LYS A 73 -14.34 -3.15 17.19
N PHE A 74 -13.74 -2.37 16.29
CA PHE A 74 -12.42 -1.79 16.47
C PHE A 74 -12.58 -0.36 16.95
N GLY A 75 -12.56 -0.16 18.28
CA GLY A 75 -12.91 1.11 18.90
C GLY A 75 -14.34 1.54 18.52
N SER A 76 -14.48 2.63 17.77
CA SER A 76 -15.77 3.11 17.27
C SER A 76 -16.26 2.43 15.98
N ARG A 77 -15.41 1.68 15.28
CA ARG A 77 -15.74 1.08 13.97
C ARG A 77 -16.30 -0.31 14.10
N LYS A 78 -17.37 -0.59 13.36
CA LYS A 78 -17.97 -1.93 13.21
C LYS A 78 -17.25 -2.67 12.08
N VAL A 79 -16.87 -3.91 12.29
CA VAL A 79 -16.09 -4.71 11.34
C VAL A 79 -16.72 -6.08 11.20
N LEU A 80 -16.97 -6.50 9.96
CA LEU A 80 -17.40 -7.85 9.64
C LEU A 80 -16.20 -8.62 9.07
N ILE A 81 -15.87 -9.77 9.66
CA ILE A 81 -14.83 -10.66 9.16
C ILE A 81 -15.50 -11.81 8.43
N VAL A 82 -15.09 -12.02 7.18
CA VAL A 82 -15.54 -13.13 6.35
C VAL A 82 -14.34 -14.04 6.09
N SER A 83 -14.41 -15.28 6.56
CA SER A 83 -13.36 -16.30 6.53
C SER A 83 -13.82 -17.60 5.85
N SER A 84 -14.76 -17.50 4.92
CA SER A 84 -15.20 -18.61 4.06
C SER A 84 -15.20 -18.19 2.60
N ALA A 85 -14.91 -19.15 1.71
CA ALA A 85 -14.94 -18.90 0.27
C ALA A 85 -16.34 -18.51 -0.22
N SER A 86 -17.38 -19.24 0.21
CA SER A 86 -18.77 -18.94 -0.15
C SER A 86 -19.25 -17.58 0.36
N GLY A 87 -18.85 -17.18 1.58
CA GLY A 87 -19.18 -15.85 2.10
C GLY A 87 -18.47 -14.73 1.34
N ALA A 88 -17.21 -14.94 0.96
CA ALA A 88 -16.48 -13.97 0.14
C ALA A 88 -17.08 -13.86 -1.27
N GLU A 89 -17.47 -14.99 -1.87
CA GLU A 89 -18.17 -15.03 -3.15
C GLU A 89 -19.47 -14.22 -3.10
N GLU A 90 -20.31 -14.42 -2.07
CA GLU A 90 -21.55 -13.65 -1.91
C GLU A 90 -21.27 -12.13 -1.82
N CYS A 91 -20.28 -11.73 -1.01
CA CYS A 91 -19.88 -10.32 -0.87
C CYS A 91 -19.37 -9.69 -2.16
N PHE A 92 -18.65 -10.44 -3.01
CA PHE A 92 -17.97 -9.90 -4.20
C PHE A 92 -18.67 -10.24 -5.52
N THR A 93 -19.85 -10.86 -5.48
CA THR A 93 -20.66 -11.15 -6.67
C THR A 93 -22.08 -10.60 -6.56
N LYS A 94 -22.85 -11.07 -5.57
CA LYS A 94 -24.27 -10.73 -5.38
C LYS A 94 -24.45 -9.35 -4.76
N ASP A 95 -23.62 -9.02 -3.77
CA ASP A 95 -23.68 -7.76 -3.01
C ASP A 95 -22.44 -6.88 -3.26
N ASP A 96 -21.81 -7.03 -4.43
CA ASP A 96 -20.52 -6.42 -4.78
C ASP A 96 -20.49 -4.89 -4.61
N ILE A 97 -21.54 -4.19 -5.04
CA ILE A 97 -21.66 -2.72 -4.90
C ILE A 97 -21.75 -2.30 -3.43
N ILE A 98 -22.43 -3.08 -2.57
CA ILE A 98 -22.57 -2.79 -1.14
C ILE A 98 -21.21 -2.86 -0.45
N PHE A 99 -20.41 -3.87 -0.80
CA PHE A 99 -19.08 -4.10 -0.24
C PHE A 99 -17.94 -3.41 -1.00
N ALA A 100 -18.22 -2.71 -2.11
CA ALA A 100 -17.21 -2.02 -2.91
C ALA A 100 -16.64 -0.76 -2.23
N ASN A 101 -17.34 -0.19 -1.24
CA ASN A 101 -16.91 1.05 -0.59
C ASN A 101 -15.62 0.90 0.23
N ARG A 102 -14.87 2.00 0.34
CA ARG A 102 -13.61 2.08 1.10
C ARG A 102 -13.78 2.85 2.41
N PRO A 103 -13.27 2.34 3.54
CA PRO A 103 -13.31 3.07 4.79
C PRO A 103 -12.44 4.34 4.70
N GLN A 104 -12.97 5.45 5.19
CA GLN A 104 -12.25 6.71 5.30
C GLN A 104 -11.23 6.63 6.44
N LEU A 105 -9.97 6.35 6.10
CA LEU A 105 -8.84 6.23 7.04
C LEU A 105 -7.91 7.44 6.93
N LEU A 106 -7.12 7.70 7.96
CA LEU A 106 -6.11 8.77 7.98
C LEU A 106 -5.07 8.59 6.85
N ALA A 107 -4.67 7.35 6.57
CA ALA A 107 -3.81 7.05 5.42
C ALA A 107 -4.46 7.46 4.09
N GLY A 108 -5.75 7.20 3.91
CA GLY A 108 -6.50 7.64 2.74
C GLY A 108 -6.53 9.17 2.61
N LYS A 109 -6.81 9.85 3.73
CA LYS A 109 -6.85 11.32 3.81
C LYS A 109 -5.49 11.98 3.52
N HIS A 110 -4.43 11.49 4.14
CA HIS A 110 -3.13 12.19 4.19
C HIS A 110 -2.06 11.64 3.25
N LEU A 111 -2.19 10.41 2.77
CA LEU A 111 -1.20 9.76 1.89
C LEU A 111 -1.75 9.43 0.49
N ASN A 112 -3.05 9.61 0.26
CA ASN A 112 -3.72 9.20 -0.99
C ASN A 112 -4.57 10.33 -1.58
N TYR A 113 -4.06 11.57 -1.57
CA TYR A 113 -4.75 12.74 -2.14
C TYR A 113 -6.21 12.85 -1.70
N ASN A 114 -6.45 12.81 -0.38
CA ASN A 114 -7.81 12.83 0.18
C ASN A 114 -8.72 11.70 -0.35
N ASN A 115 -8.18 10.49 -0.44
CA ASN A 115 -8.82 9.28 -0.99
C ASN A 115 -9.08 9.31 -2.50
N ALA A 116 -8.32 10.07 -3.28
CA ALA A 116 -8.47 10.09 -4.73
C ALA A 116 -7.81 8.88 -5.44
N THR A 117 -6.93 8.12 -4.78
CA THR A 117 -6.31 6.93 -5.39
C THR A 117 -7.31 5.79 -5.57
N ILE A 118 -7.12 4.93 -6.58
CA ILE A 118 -8.04 3.82 -6.92
C ILE A 118 -8.28 2.85 -5.75
N GLY A 119 -7.29 2.71 -4.86
CA GLY A 119 -7.36 1.82 -3.70
C GLY A 119 -8.18 2.38 -2.53
N PHE A 120 -8.32 3.70 -2.43
CA PHE A 120 -8.95 4.40 -1.29
C PHE A 120 -10.24 5.15 -1.65
N SER A 121 -10.49 5.41 -2.93
CA SER A 121 -11.68 6.14 -3.36
C SER A 121 -12.96 5.35 -3.07
N PRO A 122 -14.02 6.01 -2.53
CA PRO A 122 -15.33 5.41 -2.41
C PRO A 122 -15.86 4.93 -3.76
N TYR A 123 -16.70 3.90 -3.73
CA TYR A 123 -17.35 3.44 -4.96
C TYR A 123 -18.31 4.52 -5.46
N GLY A 124 -18.22 4.83 -6.75
CA GLY A 124 -18.98 5.88 -7.40
C GLY A 124 -18.43 6.19 -8.78
N ASP A 125 -18.96 7.21 -9.44
CA ASP A 125 -18.65 7.57 -10.83
C ASP A 125 -17.16 7.85 -11.03
N TYR A 126 -16.55 8.58 -10.09
CA TYR A 126 -15.12 8.87 -10.09
C TYR A 126 -14.27 7.59 -10.04
N TRP A 127 -14.54 6.68 -9.10
CA TRP A 127 -13.81 5.41 -8.99
C TRP A 127 -14.01 4.51 -10.22
N ARG A 128 -15.25 4.45 -10.76
CA ARG A 128 -15.53 3.68 -11.99
C ARG A 128 -14.75 4.22 -13.18
N ASN A 129 -14.63 5.55 -13.30
CA ASN A 129 -13.81 6.19 -14.33
C ASN A 129 -12.33 5.88 -14.15
N LEU A 130 -11.78 5.98 -12.92
CA LEU A 130 -10.40 5.57 -12.64
C LEU A 130 -10.14 4.10 -13.00
N ARG A 131 -11.08 3.21 -12.65
CA ARG A 131 -10.97 1.77 -12.94
C ARG A 131 -11.00 1.49 -14.44
N ARG A 132 -11.91 2.14 -15.18
CA ARG A 132 -11.99 2.07 -16.64
C ARG A 132 -10.68 2.53 -17.29
N LEU A 133 -10.20 3.73 -16.94
CA LEU A 133 -8.95 4.30 -17.46
C LEU A 133 -7.77 3.37 -17.18
N THR A 134 -7.61 2.96 -15.93
CA THR A 134 -6.49 2.11 -15.51
C THR A 134 -6.45 0.81 -16.32
N THR A 135 -7.62 0.20 -16.55
CA THR A 135 -7.74 -1.05 -17.30
C THR A 135 -7.48 -0.86 -18.79
N LEU A 136 -8.04 0.17 -19.41
CA LEU A 136 -7.96 0.39 -20.87
C LEU A 136 -6.63 1.02 -21.30
N GLU A 137 -6.13 1.98 -20.53
CA GLU A 137 -4.99 2.80 -20.94
C GLU A 137 -3.66 2.31 -20.39
N LEU A 138 -3.64 1.81 -19.15
CA LEU A 138 -2.41 1.43 -18.44
C LEU A 138 -2.14 -0.07 -18.49
N PHE A 139 -3.17 -0.90 -18.35
CA PHE A 139 -3.04 -2.36 -18.24
C PHE A 139 -3.68 -3.16 -19.39
N SER A 140 -3.99 -2.51 -20.51
CA SER A 140 -4.47 -3.23 -21.69
C SER A 140 -3.40 -4.11 -22.31
N THR A 141 -3.81 -5.14 -23.05
CA THR A 141 -2.90 -6.06 -23.74
C THR A 141 -1.94 -5.30 -24.68
N ALA A 142 -2.43 -4.29 -25.40
CA ALA A 142 -1.60 -3.44 -26.24
C ALA A 142 -0.51 -2.72 -25.42
N ARG A 143 -0.88 -2.14 -24.27
CA ARG A 143 0.07 -1.46 -23.39
C ARG A 143 1.10 -2.41 -22.78
N LEU A 144 0.66 -3.58 -22.33
CA LEU A 144 1.55 -4.62 -21.79
C LEU A 144 2.57 -5.12 -22.82
N ASN A 145 2.16 -5.26 -24.08
CA ASN A 145 3.04 -5.64 -25.19
C ASN A 145 4.06 -4.54 -25.53
N MET A 146 3.63 -3.28 -25.53
CA MET A 146 4.51 -2.13 -25.76
C MET A 146 5.71 -2.10 -24.79
N PHE A 147 5.47 -2.49 -23.53
CA PHE A 147 6.49 -2.56 -22.48
C PHE A 147 7.14 -3.94 -22.30
N ALA A 148 6.90 -4.90 -23.20
CA ALA A 148 7.49 -6.24 -23.10
C ALA A 148 9.03 -6.20 -23.05
N SER A 149 9.65 -5.34 -23.87
CA SER A 149 11.11 -5.19 -23.89
C SER A 149 11.65 -4.68 -22.56
N ILE A 150 10.94 -3.77 -21.87
CA ILE A 150 11.39 -3.26 -20.56
C ILE A 150 11.49 -4.40 -19.55
N ARG A 151 10.48 -5.28 -19.50
CA ARG A 151 10.50 -6.44 -18.60
C ARG A 151 11.60 -7.43 -18.96
N GLN A 152 11.82 -7.68 -20.26
CA GLN A 152 12.90 -8.54 -20.73
C GLN A 152 14.27 -7.98 -20.33
N ASP A 153 14.51 -6.69 -20.59
CA ASP A 153 15.76 -6.00 -20.23
C ASP A 153 16.05 -6.12 -18.72
N GLU A 154 15.06 -5.84 -17.85
CA GLU A 154 15.26 -5.91 -16.39
C GLU A 154 15.57 -7.33 -15.91
N VAL A 155 14.88 -8.34 -16.45
CA VAL A 155 15.17 -9.75 -16.13
C VAL A 155 16.57 -10.13 -16.62
N GLN A 156 16.95 -9.72 -17.82
CA GLN A 156 18.27 -9.98 -18.38
C GLN A 156 19.38 -9.35 -17.54
N LEU A 157 19.19 -8.11 -17.09
CA LEU A 157 20.12 -7.43 -16.19
C LEU A 157 20.26 -8.16 -14.86
N LEU A 158 19.16 -8.57 -14.23
CA LEU A 158 19.21 -9.35 -12.99
C LEU A 158 19.99 -10.65 -13.19
N LEU A 159 19.71 -11.39 -14.28
CA LEU A 159 20.42 -12.63 -14.58
C LEU A 159 21.93 -12.40 -14.78
N LYS A 160 22.30 -11.31 -15.47
CA LYS A 160 23.70 -10.91 -15.65
C LYS A 160 24.37 -10.58 -14.32
N GLU A 161 23.72 -9.80 -13.45
CA GLU A 161 24.24 -9.49 -12.12
C GLU A 161 24.46 -10.74 -11.27
N LEU A 162 23.48 -11.66 -11.26
CA LEU A 162 23.58 -12.93 -10.55
C LEU A 162 24.72 -13.79 -11.10
N PHE A 163 24.86 -13.86 -12.42
CA PHE A 163 25.94 -14.59 -13.07
C PHE A 163 27.32 -14.04 -12.70
N LEU A 164 27.50 -12.72 -12.77
CA LEU A 164 28.75 -12.05 -12.39
C LEU A 164 29.05 -12.24 -10.90
N ALA A 165 28.06 -12.06 -10.03
CA ALA A 165 28.21 -12.27 -8.58
C ALA A 165 28.53 -13.72 -8.22
N SER A 166 28.07 -14.68 -9.02
CA SER A 166 28.41 -16.10 -8.83
C SER A 166 29.91 -16.36 -9.05
N SER A 167 30.62 -15.55 -9.86
CA SER A 167 31.99 -15.84 -10.28
C SER A 167 32.17 -17.29 -10.78
N ARG A 168 31.11 -17.86 -11.38
CA ARG A 168 30.98 -19.28 -11.81
C ARG A 168 31.02 -20.30 -10.65
N LYS A 169 30.67 -19.88 -9.44
CA LYS A 169 30.57 -20.70 -8.22
C LYS A 169 29.26 -20.40 -7.48
N SER A 170 28.95 -21.23 -6.50
CA SER A 170 27.78 -21.05 -5.64
C SER A 170 27.97 -19.82 -4.75
N THR A 171 27.13 -18.81 -4.97
CA THR A 171 27.13 -17.57 -4.18
C THR A 171 25.78 -17.39 -3.49
N LYS A 172 25.81 -16.97 -2.22
CA LYS A 172 24.62 -16.57 -1.48
C LYS A 172 24.13 -15.22 -2.00
N VAL A 173 22.86 -15.16 -2.36
CA VAL A 173 22.20 -13.93 -2.82
C VAL A 173 20.92 -13.73 -2.04
N GLU A 174 20.71 -12.50 -1.58
CA GLU A 174 19.46 -12.06 -0.99
C GLU A 174 18.44 -11.79 -2.11
N VAL A 175 17.42 -12.64 -2.20
CA VAL A 175 16.49 -12.69 -3.33
C VAL A 175 15.42 -11.61 -3.22
N THR A 176 15.03 -11.23 -2.00
CA THR A 176 13.95 -10.27 -1.75
C THR A 176 14.33 -8.89 -2.29
N SER A 177 15.51 -8.36 -1.94
CA SER A 177 15.99 -7.09 -2.49
C SER A 177 16.09 -7.17 -4.00
N LYS A 178 16.63 -8.25 -4.57
CA LYS A 178 16.73 -8.40 -6.02
C LYS A 178 15.38 -8.43 -6.75
N LEU A 179 14.37 -9.07 -6.18
CA LEU A 179 13.02 -9.05 -6.74
C LEU A 179 12.32 -7.69 -6.56
N ILE A 180 12.58 -7.01 -5.43
CA ILE A 180 12.06 -5.66 -5.21
C ILE A 180 12.70 -4.68 -6.20
N GLU A 181 14.03 -4.66 -6.32
CA GLU A 181 14.77 -3.86 -7.30
C GLU A 181 14.24 -4.09 -8.72
N LEU A 182 14.06 -5.36 -9.10
CA LEU A 182 13.49 -5.77 -10.39
C LEU A 182 12.09 -5.19 -10.60
N ALA A 183 11.18 -5.39 -9.65
CA ALA A 183 9.80 -4.93 -9.74
C ALA A 183 9.72 -3.40 -9.84
N PHE A 184 10.47 -2.69 -9.00
CA PHE A 184 10.50 -1.23 -8.99
C PHE A 184 11.08 -0.65 -10.28
N ASN A 185 12.21 -1.16 -10.76
CA ASN A 185 12.80 -0.67 -12.00
C ASN A 185 11.90 -0.97 -13.20
N MET A 186 11.22 -2.13 -13.25
CA MET A 186 10.20 -2.40 -14.27
C MET A 186 9.09 -1.34 -14.22
N MET A 187 8.50 -1.10 -13.05
CA MET A 187 7.40 -0.13 -12.91
C MET A 187 7.84 1.28 -13.27
N LEU A 188 8.96 1.75 -12.75
CA LEU A 188 9.44 3.13 -12.95
C LEU A 188 9.90 3.37 -14.38
N ARG A 189 10.46 2.37 -15.07
CA ARG A 189 10.75 2.46 -16.50
C ARG A 189 9.48 2.49 -17.35
N MET A 190 8.43 1.77 -16.97
CA MET A 190 7.14 1.86 -17.66
C MET A 190 6.45 3.21 -17.41
N ILE A 191 6.50 3.71 -16.17
CA ILE A 191 5.81 4.93 -15.74
C ILE A 191 6.49 6.19 -16.26
N ALA A 192 7.80 6.29 -16.07
CA ALA A 192 8.59 7.49 -16.32
C ALA A 192 9.83 7.27 -17.19
N GLY A 193 10.16 6.03 -17.55
CA GLY A 193 11.35 5.71 -18.33
C GLY A 193 12.65 5.72 -17.52
N LYS A 194 12.58 5.82 -16.19
CA LYS A 194 13.73 5.94 -15.30
C LYS A 194 13.98 4.68 -14.46
N ARG A 195 15.23 4.45 -14.09
CA ARG A 195 15.65 3.46 -13.08
C ARG A 195 16.09 4.20 -11.83
N TYR A 196 15.74 3.68 -10.66
CA TYR A 196 16.10 4.28 -9.37
C TYR A 196 16.78 3.26 -8.42
N TYR A 197 17.01 2.04 -8.89
CA TYR A 197 17.71 0.98 -8.18
C TYR A 197 18.81 0.39 -9.06
N GLY A 198 19.85 -0.16 -8.43
CA GLY A 198 21.03 -0.75 -9.08
C GLY A 198 22.31 0.01 -8.75
N LYS A 199 23.45 -0.69 -8.87
CA LYS A 199 24.78 -0.15 -8.49
C LYS A 199 25.23 1.03 -9.36
N ASP A 200 24.76 1.06 -10.61
CA ASP A 200 25.11 2.11 -11.56
C ASP A 200 24.21 3.35 -11.45
N VAL A 201 23.21 3.33 -10.55
CA VAL A 201 22.26 4.42 -10.32
C VAL A 201 22.63 5.17 -9.04
N MET A 202 23.67 6.01 -9.17
CA MET A 202 24.29 6.77 -8.08
C MET A 202 23.94 8.27 -8.13
N ASP A 203 22.80 8.65 -8.68
CA ASP A 203 22.33 10.03 -8.72
C ASP A 203 21.52 10.40 -7.45
N LYS A 204 21.58 11.68 -7.09
CA LYS A 204 20.89 12.22 -5.90
C LYS A 204 19.36 12.05 -5.98
N GLU A 205 18.82 12.04 -7.19
CA GLU A 205 17.38 11.84 -7.43
C GLU A 205 16.93 10.44 -6.99
N ALA A 206 17.69 9.39 -7.33
CA ALA A 206 17.37 8.02 -6.92
C ALA A 206 17.50 7.80 -5.42
N GLU A 207 18.49 8.39 -4.77
CA GLU A 207 18.61 8.36 -3.31
C GLU A 207 17.38 8.99 -2.65
N GLN A 208 16.99 10.18 -3.10
CA GLN A 208 15.80 10.87 -2.61
C GLN A 208 14.52 10.04 -2.83
N PHE A 209 14.37 9.42 -4.01
CA PHE A 209 13.23 8.56 -4.33
C PHE A 209 13.15 7.36 -3.37
N ARG A 210 14.25 6.63 -3.20
CA ARG A 210 14.30 5.44 -2.33
C ARG A 210 13.95 5.78 -0.87
N ASP A 211 14.43 6.92 -0.38
CA ASP A 211 14.11 7.41 0.96
C ASP A 211 12.63 7.76 1.12
N ILE A 212 12.04 8.45 0.13
CA ILE A 212 10.62 8.80 0.14
C ILE A 212 9.76 7.53 0.14
N ILE A 213 10.03 6.59 -0.77
CA ILE A 213 9.26 5.36 -0.87
C ILE A 213 9.39 4.51 0.40
N ARG A 214 10.59 4.38 0.97
CA ARG A 214 10.80 3.61 2.21
C ARG A 214 9.94 4.15 3.34
N GLU A 215 9.97 5.46 3.57
CA GLU A 215 9.18 6.10 4.63
C GLU A 215 7.67 6.04 4.31
N PHE A 216 7.28 6.21 3.04
CA PHE A 216 5.89 6.15 2.60
C PHE A 216 5.27 4.77 2.83
N VAL A 217 5.95 3.69 2.45
CA VAL A 217 5.47 2.32 2.64
C VAL A 217 5.35 1.96 4.12
N GLU A 218 6.34 2.36 4.93
CA GLU A 218 6.34 2.09 6.37
C GLU A 218 5.11 2.71 7.06
N ILE A 219 4.80 3.98 6.77
CA ILE A 219 3.68 4.67 7.40
C ILE A 219 2.33 4.27 6.81
N HIS A 220 2.27 3.97 5.51
CA HIS A 220 1.05 3.53 4.84
C HIS A 220 0.59 2.15 5.33
N GLY A 221 1.54 1.23 5.56
CA GLY A 221 1.27 -0.10 6.11
C GLY A 221 1.07 -0.16 7.62
N SER A 222 1.23 0.95 8.33
CA SER A 222 1.09 1.01 9.79
C SER A 222 -0.37 1.09 10.23
N THR A 223 -0.75 0.31 11.25
CA THR A 223 -2.07 0.43 11.88
C THR A 223 -2.09 1.67 12.78
N ASN A 224 -3.01 2.61 12.52
CA ASN A 224 -3.12 3.82 13.33
C ASN A 224 -4.28 3.70 14.33
N LEU A 225 -3.98 3.80 15.63
CA LEU A 225 -4.99 3.81 16.69
C LEU A 225 -6.00 4.95 16.54
N ASN A 226 -5.58 6.08 15.95
CA ASN A 226 -6.42 7.24 15.71
C ASN A 226 -7.55 6.95 14.70
N ASP A 227 -7.42 5.91 13.86
CA ASP A 227 -8.50 5.48 12.96
C ASP A 227 -9.65 4.78 13.70
N PHE A 228 -9.38 4.23 14.90
CA PHE A 228 -10.32 3.44 15.68
C PHE A 228 -10.85 4.18 16.91
N LEU A 229 -10.06 5.11 17.46
CA LEU A 229 -10.38 5.84 18.69
C LEU A 229 -10.46 7.34 18.40
N PRO A 230 -11.66 7.91 18.13
CA PRO A 230 -11.81 9.31 17.74
C PRO A 230 -11.24 10.32 18.73
N MET A 231 -11.22 10.00 20.03
CA MET A 231 -10.61 10.87 21.05
C MET A 231 -9.10 11.08 20.82
N LEU A 232 -8.42 10.13 20.19
CA LEU A 232 -6.99 10.24 19.87
C LEU A 232 -6.75 11.07 18.61
N GLN A 233 -7.78 11.51 17.88
CA GLN A 233 -7.60 12.45 16.77
C GLN A 233 -7.42 13.89 17.25
N TRP A 234 -7.83 14.22 18.47
CA TRP A 234 -7.68 15.57 19.03
C TRP A 234 -6.23 15.92 19.35
N VAL A 235 -5.41 14.91 19.60
CA VAL A 235 -3.98 15.04 19.91
C VAL A 235 -3.24 14.05 19.03
N ASP A 236 -2.26 14.49 18.24
CA ASP A 236 -1.44 13.59 17.41
C ASP A 236 -0.52 12.73 18.31
N PHE A 237 -1.11 11.75 18.99
CA PHE A 237 -0.57 11.03 20.15
C PHE A 237 0.78 10.34 19.87
N LEU A 238 1.07 10.07 18.60
CA LEU A 238 2.33 9.46 18.14
C LEU A 238 3.02 10.27 17.03
N GLY A 239 2.58 11.50 16.77
CA GLY A 239 3.12 12.30 15.67
C GLY A 239 2.87 11.72 14.27
N VAL A 240 1.97 10.73 14.16
CA VAL A 240 1.75 9.93 12.94
C VAL A 240 1.11 10.80 11.87
N GLU A 241 0.13 11.63 12.22
CA GLU A 241 -0.52 12.50 11.24
C GLU A 241 0.47 13.56 10.71
N LYS A 242 1.28 14.15 11.60
CA LYS A 242 2.35 15.07 11.20
C LYS A 242 3.40 14.40 10.31
N ARG A 243 3.76 13.14 10.60
CA ARG A 243 4.67 12.35 9.76
C ARG A 243 4.04 12.07 8.38
N MET A 244 2.77 11.67 8.33
CA MET A 244 2.02 11.46 7.07
C MET A 244 2.02 12.70 6.18
N LYS A 245 1.68 13.87 6.75
CA LYS A 245 1.68 15.14 6.01
C LYS A 245 3.07 15.51 5.48
N ARG A 246 4.11 15.28 6.29
CA ARG A 246 5.50 15.58 5.90
C ARG A 246 5.94 14.70 4.73
N ILE A 247 5.71 13.40 4.80
CA ILE A 247 6.11 12.48 3.72
C ILE A 247 5.30 12.72 2.45
N MET A 248 3.99 12.97 2.57
CA MET A 248 3.15 13.30 1.43
C MET A 248 3.63 14.56 0.73
N LYS A 249 4.06 15.59 1.48
CA LYS A 249 4.64 16.81 0.88
C LYS A 249 5.92 16.53 0.09
N LYS A 250 6.80 15.64 0.60
CA LYS A 250 8.02 15.25 -0.12
C LYS A 250 7.68 14.47 -1.40
N LEU A 251 6.77 13.51 -1.29
CA LEU A 251 6.31 12.68 -2.40
C LEU A 251 5.62 13.50 -3.48
N ASP A 252 4.69 14.38 -3.10
CA ASP A 252 3.99 15.25 -4.03
C ASP A 252 4.95 16.16 -4.80
N LYS A 253 5.92 16.76 -4.11
CA LYS A 253 6.98 17.56 -4.76
C LYS A 253 7.79 16.73 -5.75
N PHE A 254 8.14 15.49 -5.39
CA PHE A 254 8.87 14.59 -6.27
C PHE A 254 8.05 14.24 -7.52
N LEU A 255 6.80 13.80 -7.34
CA LEU A 255 5.91 13.44 -8.44
C LEU A 255 5.61 14.63 -9.35
N GLN A 256 5.47 15.83 -8.79
CA GLN A 256 5.29 17.06 -9.56
C GLN A 256 6.52 17.35 -10.43
N SER A 257 7.73 17.26 -9.87
CA SER A 257 8.98 17.44 -10.61
C SER A 257 9.10 16.43 -11.76
N LEU A 258 8.73 15.18 -11.52
CA LEU A 258 8.75 14.12 -12.53
C LEU A 258 7.75 14.39 -13.66
N LEU A 259 6.54 14.85 -13.31
CA LEU A 259 5.50 15.22 -14.27
C LEU A 259 5.92 16.40 -15.15
N GLU A 260 6.52 17.43 -14.57
CA GLU A 260 7.03 18.61 -15.28
C GLU A 260 8.19 18.27 -16.22
N GLU A 261 9.10 17.41 -15.79
CA GLU A 261 10.20 16.91 -16.64
C GLU A 261 9.65 16.19 -17.87
N LEU A 262 8.65 15.32 -17.69
CA LEU A 262 8.07 14.54 -18.77
C LEU A 262 7.23 15.41 -19.73
N ARG A 263 6.55 16.44 -19.23
CA ARG A 263 5.91 17.47 -20.07
C ARG A 263 6.93 18.17 -20.97
N ARG A 264 8.06 18.60 -20.42
CA ARG A 264 9.14 19.24 -21.18
C ARG A 264 9.71 18.32 -22.25
N ILE A 265 9.90 17.03 -21.92
CA ILE A 265 10.37 16.03 -22.89
C ILE A 265 9.32 15.84 -24.00
N GLY A 266 8.03 15.84 -23.66
CA GLY A 266 6.92 15.72 -24.62
C GLY A 266 6.76 16.92 -25.56
N GLU A 267 7.37 18.07 -25.25
CA GLU A 267 7.41 19.25 -26.11
C GLU A 267 8.63 19.23 -27.07
N ASP A 268 9.69 18.49 -26.73
CA ASP A 268 10.90 18.39 -27.55
C ASP A 268 10.81 17.28 -28.60
N SER A 269 10.42 17.67 -29.82
CA SER A 269 10.31 16.79 -30.98
C SER A 269 11.57 15.96 -31.30
N ASN A 270 12.77 16.41 -30.93
CA ASN A 270 14.01 15.65 -31.17
C ASN A 270 14.15 14.48 -30.19
N ILE A 271 13.73 14.66 -28.94
CA ILE A 271 13.80 13.61 -27.90
C ILE A 271 12.71 12.55 -28.13
N ILE A 272 11.53 12.96 -28.59
CA ILE A 272 10.40 12.06 -28.87
C ILE A 272 10.75 11.05 -29.97
N ARG A 273 11.50 11.47 -31.00
CA ARG A 273 11.74 10.68 -32.22
C ARG A 273 12.48 9.35 -31.98
N GLY A 274 13.10 9.17 -30.82
CA GLY A 274 13.81 7.94 -30.44
C GLY A 274 13.32 7.27 -29.14
N ARG A 275 12.32 7.85 -28.45
CA ARG A 275 11.87 7.38 -27.14
C ARG A 275 10.54 6.63 -27.25
N LYS A 276 10.44 5.46 -26.60
CA LYS A 276 9.14 4.79 -26.43
C LYS A 276 8.27 5.58 -25.44
N PRO A 277 6.98 5.80 -25.73
CA PRO A 277 6.10 6.53 -24.83
C PRO A 277 5.95 5.79 -23.50
N THR A 278 6.05 6.55 -22.41
CA THR A 278 5.81 6.09 -21.04
C THR A 278 4.34 6.19 -20.67
N LEU A 279 3.93 5.61 -19.53
CA LEU A 279 2.56 5.75 -19.06
C LEU A 279 2.20 7.20 -18.76
N ILE A 280 3.14 8.01 -18.26
CA ILE A 280 2.87 9.44 -18.06
C ILE A 280 2.64 10.15 -19.39
N ASP A 281 3.40 9.84 -20.44
CA ASP A 281 3.19 10.44 -21.77
C ASP A 281 1.78 10.12 -22.30
N VAL A 282 1.30 8.90 -22.06
CA VAL A 282 -0.07 8.47 -22.41
C VAL A 282 -1.10 9.29 -21.65
N ILE A 283 -0.96 9.38 -20.33
CA ILE A 283 -1.92 10.11 -19.49
C ILE A 283 -1.90 11.61 -19.85
N LEU A 284 -0.74 12.20 -20.14
CA LEU A 284 -0.62 13.58 -20.61
C LEU A 284 -1.30 13.80 -21.97
N SER A 285 -1.23 12.82 -22.88
CA SER A 285 -1.97 12.90 -24.15
C SER A 285 -3.49 12.89 -23.94
N LEU A 286 -3.98 12.12 -22.96
CA LEU A 286 -5.40 12.06 -22.60
C LEU A 286 -5.87 13.33 -21.86
N HIS A 287 -4.97 13.97 -21.11
CA HIS A 287 -5.23 15.28 -20.49
C HIS A 287 -5.58 16.35 -21.52
N GLN A 288 -4.99 16.30 -22.73
CA GLN A 288 -5.33 17.23 -23.80
C GLN A 288 -6.76 17.03 -24.31
N THR A 289 -7.31 15.83 -24.19
CA THR A 289 -8.68 15.51 -24.65
C THR A 289 -9.75 15.68 -23.58
N GLU A 290 -9.43 15.40 -22.30
CA GLU A 290 -10.41 15.41 -21.18
C GLU A 290 -9.82 16.12 -19.94
N PRO A 291 -9.45 17.41 -20.01
CA PRO A 291 -8.63 18.08 -18.98
C PRO A 291 -9.26 18.10 -17.58
N GLU A 292 -10.60 18.09 -17.50
CA GLU A 292 -11.34 18.10 -16.23
C GLU A 292 -11.12 16.85 -15.38
N PHE A 293 -10.86 15.70 -16.02
CA PHE A 293 -10.64 14.44 -15.30
C PHE A 293 -9.16 14.18 -15.03
N TYR A 294 -8.29 14.50 -15.98
CA TYR A 294 -6.86 14.19 -15.95
C TYR A 294 -6.03 15.27 -15.23
N THR A 295 -6.50 15.80 -14.10
CA THR A 295 -5.76 16.80 -13.32
C THR A 295 -4.42 16.26 -12.82
N ASP A 296 -3.44 17.12 -12.53
CA ASP A 296 -2.14 16.71 -11.97
C ASP A 296 -2.31 15.80 -10.74
N GLU A 297 -3.28 16.10 -9.88
CA GLU A 297 -3.62 15.25 -8.73
C GLU A 297 -4.08 13.85 -9.14
N THR A 298 -4.94 13.74 -10.16
CA THR A 298 -5.40 12.44 -10.68
C THR A 298 -4.25 11.67 -11.33
N ILE A 299 -3.38 12.33 -12.09
CA ILE A 299 -2.18 11.68 -12.69
C ILE A 299 -1.27 11.16 -11.59
N LYS A 300 -0.96 11.99 -10.58
CA LYS A 300 -0.14 11.60 -9.43
C LYS A 300 -0.80 10.49 -8.61
N ALA A 301 -2.11 10.54 -8.41
CA ALA A 301 -2.86 9.50 -7.75
C ALA A 301 -2.76 8.16 -8.50
N LEU A 302 -2.87 8.15 -9.83
CA LEU A 302 -2.68 6.96 -10.67
C LEU A 302 -1.26 6.40 -10.56
N ILE A 303 -0.22 7.25 -10.51
CA ILE A 303 1.16 6.81 -10.27
C ILE A 303 1.31 6.18 -8.88
N LEU A 304 0.60 6.67 -7.87
CA LEU A 304 0.62 6.07 -6.53
C LEU A 304 -0.15 4.75 -6.43
N CYS A 305 -0.99 4.41 -7.41
CA CYS A 305 -1.77 3.17 -7.41
C CYS A 305 -0.93 1.91 -7.70
N PHE A 306 0.33 2.08 -8.11
CA PHE A 306 1.27 0.96 -8.23
C PHE A 306 1.71 0.53 -6.82
N GLU A 307 1.67 -0.77 -6.51
CA GLU A 307 1.98 -1.27 -5.17
C GLU A 307 3.46 -1.07 -4.82
N TRP A 308 3.72 -0.48 -3.65
CA TRP A 308 5.06 -0.13 -3.18
C TRP A 308 5.46 -1.04 -2.02
N ASN A 309 6.66 -1.64 -2.07
CA ASN A 309 7.19 -2.55 -1.03
C ASN A 309 8.36 -1.95 -0.25
N ARG A 310 8.54 -2.38 1.01
CA ARG A 310 9.65 -1.98 1.90
C ARG A 310 10.94 -2.69 1.50
N ILE A 311 12.08 -2.00 1.62
CA ILE A 311 13.44 -2.54 1.46
C ILE A 311 14.21 -2.34 2.79
N GLY A 312 14.96 -3.35 3.25
CA GLY A 312 15.82 -3.29 4.45
C GLY A 312 16.91 -4.36 4.44
N ASN A 313 18.04 -4.10 5.12
CA ASN A 313 19.35 -4.80 5.00
C ASN A 313 19.92 -5.31 6.36
N GLU A 314 19.42 -6.41 6.92
CA GLU A 314 20.05 -7.13 8.06
C GLU A 314 19.87 -8.67 7.95
N GLU A 315 20.76 -9.46 8.59
CA GLU A 315 20.88 -10.94 8.50
C GLU A 315 19.92 -11.74 9.44
N ILE A 316 19.77 -13.07 9.25
CA ILE A 316 18.51 -13.89 9.29
C ILE A 316 18.19 -14.71 10.61
N ASP A 317 17.06 -14.41 11.32
CA ASP A 317 16.15 -15.14 12.28
C ASP A 317 14.61 -15.14 11.91
N MET A 318 14.04 -16.31 11.51
CA MET A 318 12.74 -16.62 10.81
C MET A 318 11.38 -16.06 11.33
N LYS A 319 11.30 -14.86 11.91
CA LYS A 319 10.04 -14.26 12.43
C LYS A 319 9.23 -13.55 11.32
N GLU A 320 7.99 -13.12 11.58
CA GLU A 320 7.18 -12.31 10.64
C GLU A 320 7.21 -10.84 11.05
N GLY A 321 7.34 -9.92 10.09
CA GLY A 321 7.35 -8.47 10.31
C GLY A 321 5.97 -7.83 10.23
N THR A 322 5.84 -6.61 10.75
CA THR A 322 4.59 -5.81 10.69
C THR A 322 4.43 -5.14 9.32
N GLY A 323 3.29 -5.33 8.64
CA GLY A 323 2.95 -4.62 7.40
C GLY A 323 1.83 -5.28 6.57
N LEU A 324 1.30 -4.54 5.58
CA LEU A 324 0.14 -4.93 4.77
C LEU A 324 0.35 -6.20 3.92
N THR A 325 1.60 -6.51 3.57
CA THR A 325 1.98 -7.63 2.68
C THR A 325 2.59 -8.83 3.41
N MET A 326 2.49 -8.89 4.74
CA MET A 326 3.11 -9.96 5.56
C MET A 326 4.60 -10.16 5.23
N PRO A 327 5.44 -9.09 5.26
CA PRO A 327 6.86 -9.26 4.99
C PRO A 327 7.47 -10.19 6.05
N LYS A 328 8.36 -11.10 5.64
CA LYS A 328 9.17 -11.86 6.59
C LYS A 328 10.02 -10.89 7.42
N ALA A 329 10.22 -11.20 8.70
CA ALA A 329 11.08 -10.39 9.56
C ALA A 329 12.51 -10.40 9.06
N GLU A 330 12.94 -11.47 8.37
CA GLU A 330 14.17 -11.43 7.61
C GLU A 330 14.17 -12.11 6.24
N PRO A 331 15.12 -11.69 5.38
CA PRO A 331 14.97 -11.81 3.94
C PRO A 331 15.34 -13.20 3.40
N LEU A 332 14.74 -13.59 2.29
CA LEU A 332 15.01 -14.89 1.65
C LEU A 332 16.38 -14.89 0.97
N VAL A 333 17.34 -15.66 1.51
CA VAL A 333 18.63 -15.90 0.85
C VAL A 333 18.61 -17.23 0.11
N ALA A 334 19.03 -17.22 -1.16
CA ALA A 334 19.20 -18.42 -1.98
C ALA A 334 20.66 -18.57 -2.41
N LEU A 335 21.09 -19.82 -2.56
CA LEU A 335 22.33 -20.14 -3.27
C LEU A 335 22.05 -20.13 -4.77
N CYS A 336 22.66 -19.19 -5.49
CA CYS A 336 22.55 -19.13 -6.93
C CYS A 336 23.72 -19.88 -7.58
N ASN A 337 23.41 -20.81 -8.48
CA ASN A 337 24.38 -21.50 -9.32
C ASN A 337 23.97 -21.34 -10.80
N PRO A 338 24.86 -20.86 -11.68
CA PRO A 338 24.58 -20.87 -13.10
C PRO A 338 24.48 -22.31 -13.61
N ARG A 339 23.41 -22.63 -14.34
CA ARG A 339 23.32 -23.94 -15.01
C ARG A 339 24.44 -24.05 -16.05
N PRO A 340 25.15 -25.19 -16.15
CA PRO A 340 26.27 -25.35 -17.10
C PRO A 340 25.92 -24.93 -18.54
N ASP A 341 24.75 -25.34 -19.02
CA ASP A 341 24.27 -25.06 -20.38
C ASP A 341 23.99 -23.57 -20.63
N MET A 342 23.74 -22.79 -19.57
CA MET A 342 23.43 -21.37 -19.65
C MET A 342 24.67 -20.49 -19.54
N ILE A 343 25.85 -21.03 -19.19
CA ILE A 343 27.07 -20.23 -18.97
C ILE A 343 27.45 -19.46 -20.24
N ASN A 344 27.44 -20.10 -21.41
CA ASN A 344 27.82 -19.44 -22.67
C ASN A 344 26.84 -18.31 -23.01
N LEU A 345 25.53 -18.55 -22.89
CA LEU A 345 24.51 -17.53 -23.13
C LEU A 345 24.65 -16.36 -22.15
N LEU A 346 24.73 -16.65 -20.85
CA LEU A 346 24.84 -15.63 -19.80
C LEU A 346 26.15 -14.83 -19.90
N SER A 347 27.22 -15.41 -20.44
CA SER A 347 28.49 -14.71 -20.68
C SER A 347 28.44 -13.72 -21.83
N THR A 348 27.43 -13.83 -22.71
CA THR A 348 27.22 -12.91 -23.85
C THR A 348 26.22 -11.80 -23.57
N LEU A 349 25.46 -11.89 -22.46
CA LEU A 349 24.57 -10.83 -21.97
C LEU A 349 25.39 -9.70 -21.34
#